data_AF-A0A3D0FQF3-F1
#
_entry.id   AF-A0A3D0FQF3-F1
#
_cell.length_a   1.000
_cell.length_b   1.000
_cell.length_c   1.000
_cell.angle_alpha   90.00
_cell.angle_beta   90.00
_cell.angle_gamma   90.00
#
_symmetry.space_group_name_H-M   'P 1'
#
loop_
_entity.id
_entity.type
_entity.pdbx_description
1 polymer ?
#
loop_
_entity_poly.entity_id
_entity_poly.type
_entity_poly.pdbx_seq_one_letter_code
_entity_poly.pdbx_strand_id
1 'polypeptide(L)'
;MKFLKIYLLSIFLLLTSIAGSQTLTQGETVPLGAIVYSLPSTTIHFNVTADHESFVAGPYAKFAQKYLGIQAREDNMEIYKLKSVEITPYIEADYSANYAVNLGNSKNASANFLEFISQGLIMWSDSYAGKSDKMRFHNITSSQLFNPASVSNNLTSEQTTLYKTVQTAKGLEKVGVQQSQVVEKSIERRAE
;
A
#
# COMPACT_ATOMS: atom_id res chain seq x y z
N MET A 1 53.06 48.82 32.10
CA MET A 1 51.56 48.84 32.16
C MET A 1 50.85 48.53 30.83
N LYS A 2 51.43 48.81 29.65
CA LYS A 2 50.77 48.53 28.35
C LYS A 2 50.63 47.03 28.04
N PHE A 3 51.66 46.23 28.31
CA PHE A 3 51.63 44.77 28.10
C PHE A 3 50.64 44.02 29.00
N LEU A 4 50.46 44.46 30.26
CA LEU A 4 49.48 43.89 31.19
C LEU A 4 48.04 44.13 30.71
N LYS A 5 47.73 45.31 30.15
CA LYS A 5 46.41 45.62 29.60
C LYS A 5 46.09 44.80 28.34
N ILE A 6 47.09 44.53 27.50
CA ILE A 6 46.94 43.68 26.31
C ILE A 6 46.65 42.23 26.72
N TYR A 7 47.33 41.73 27.75
CA TYR A 7 47.11 40.38 28.26
C TYR A 7 45.72 40.22 28.91
N LEU A 8 45.25 41.25 29.62
CA LEU A 8 43.90 41.26 30.20
C LEU A 8 42.81 41.30 29.11
N LEU A 9 43.04 42.05 28.02
CA LEU A 9 42.12 42.13 26.89
C LEU A 9 42.04 40.79 26.13
N SER A 10 43.17 40.09 25.94
CA SER A 10 43.18 38.77 25.29
C SER A 10 42.48 37.70 26.13
N ILE A 11 42.61 37.76 27.46
CA ILE A 11 41.88 36.85 28.36
C ILE A 11 40.37 37.12 28.30
N PHE A 12 39.96 38.39 28.28
CA PHE A 12 38.55 38.75 28.17
C PHE A 12 37.94 38.26 26.85
N LEU A 13 38.69 38.36 25.73
CA LEU A 13 38.24 37.89 24.42
C LEU A 13 38.10 36.35 24.36
N LEU A 14 38.98 35.62 25.04
CA LEU A 14 38.93 34.15 25.15
C LEU A 14 37.79 33.63 26.04
N LEU A 15 37.30 34.42 27.01
CA LEU A 15 36.16 34.02 27.84
C LEU A 15 34.80 34.27 27.15
N THR A 16 34.73 35.16 26.17
CA THR A 16 33.45 35.52 25.51
C THR A 16 33.01 34.57 24.38
N SER A 17 33.85 33.61 23.98
CA SER A 17 33.58 32.72 22.85
C SER A 17 32.77 31.46 23.18
N ILE A 18 32.29 31.30 24.42
CA ILE A 18 31.42 30.17 24.82
C ILE A 18 29.95 30.55 24.66
N ALA A 19 29.52 30.83 23.43
CA ALA A 19 28.10 30.85 23.10
C ALA A 19 27.65 29.39 22.92
N GLY A 20 27.07 28.80 23.97
CA GLY A 20 26.46 27.48 23.90
C GLY A 20 25.30 27.48 22.90
N SER A 21 25.40 26.65 21.87
CA SER A 21 24.29 26.37 20.96
C SER A 21 23.18 25.64 21.74
N GLN A 22 21.96 26.18 21.75
CA GLN A 22 20.79 25.59 22.44
C GLN A 22 20.15 24.45 21.63
N THR A 23 20.99 23.58 21.05
CA THR A 23 20.55 22.38 20.33
C THR A 23 20.27 21.27 21.33
N LEU A 24 19.04 20.76 21.37
CA LEU A 24 18.70 19.60 22.17
C LEU A 24 19.17 18.35 21.44
N THR A 25 20.09 17.60 22.04
CA THR A 25 20.52 16.31 21.51
C THR A 25 19.53 15.20 21.91
N GLN A 26 19.43 14.13 21.10
CA GLN A 26 18.50 13.03 21.39
C GLN A 26 18.82 12.40 22.75
N GLY A 27 17.90 12.54 23.71
CA GLY A 27 18.03 12.00 25.08
C GLY A 27 18.33 13.04 26.17
N GLU A 28 18.48 14.32 25.82
CA GLU A 28 18.70 15.40 26.78
C GLU A 28 17.39 15.87 27.41
N THR A 29 17.39 16.12 28.72
CA THR A 29 16.19 16.56 29.45
C THR A 29 15.88 18.01 29.09
N VAL A 30 14.71 18.25 28.49
CA VAL A 30 14.25 19.58 28.15
C VAL A 30 14.03 20.41 29.42
N PRO A 31 14.54 21.65 29.50
CA PRO A 31 14.30 22.53 30.64
C PRO A 31 12.80 22.75 30.89
N LEU A 32 12.38 22.68 32.16
CA LEU A 32 10.98 22.92 32.56
C LEU A 32 10.57 24.34 32.19
N GLY A 33 9.47 24.47 31.43
CA GLY A 33 8.95 25.76 30.96
C GLY A 33 9.53 26.27 29.63
N ALA A 34 10.44 25.52 28.99
CA ALA A 34 10.93 25.83 27.66
C ALA A 34 9.98 25.34 26.55
N ILE A 35 9.96 26.06 25.43
CA ILE A 35 9.26 25.67 24.21
C ILE A 35 10.26 24.98 23.29
N VAL A 36 9.92 23.79 22.80
CA VAL A 36 10.76 23.09 21.82
C VAL A 36 10.33 23.51 20.43
N TYR A 37 11.27 24.07 19.66
CA TYR A 37 11.10 24.38 18.25
C TYR A 37 11.87 23.37 17.39
N SER A 38 11.16 22.66 16.54
CA SER A 38 11.72 21.73 15.56
C SER A 38 11.90 22.45 14.22
N LEU A 39 12.99 22.16 13.51
CA LEU A 39 13.25 22.80 12.23
C LEU A 39 12.19 22.38 11.19
N PRO A 40 11.67 23.29 10.35
CA PRO A 40 10.72 22.92 9.30
C PRO A 40 11.43 22.11 8.21
N SER A 41 10.85 20.96 7.87
CA SER A 41 11.22 20.12 6.74
C SER A 41 10.11 20.11 5.71
N THR A 42 10.46 20.20 4.42
CA THR A 42 9.48 20.18 3.33
C THR A 42 9.28 18.74 2.86
N THR A 43 8.12 18.17 3.17
CA THR A 43 7.70 16.85 2.70
C THR A 43 6.80 17.01 1.46
N ILE A 44 6.98 16.18 0.44
CA ILE A 44 6.16 16.21 -0.78
C ILE A 44 5.18 15.05 -0.74
N HIS A 45 3.88 15.34 -0.73
CA HIS A 45 2.84 14.32 -0.83
C HIS A 45 2.46 14.11 -2.30
N PHE A 46 2.48 12.85 -2.72
CA PHE A 46 2.02 12.42 -4.03
C PHE A 46 0.64 11.79 -3.91
N ASN A 47 -0.36 12.42 -4.50
CA ASN A 47 -1.68 11.86 -4.66
C ASN A 47 -1.81 11.32 -6.09
N VAL A 48 -1.60 10.01 -6.24
CA VAL A 48 -1.61 9.33 -7.55
C VAL A 48 -2.93 8.58 -7.71
N THR A 49 -3.70 8.97 -8.71
CA THR A 49 -4.90 8.22 -9.11
C THR A 49 -4.56 7.37 -10.34
N ALA A 50 -4.81 6.07 -10.26
CA ALA A 50 -4.64 5.14 -11.36
C ALA A 50 -5.92 4.32 -11.57
N ASP A 51 -6.27 4.12 -12.83
CA ASP A 51 -7.35 3.23 -13.25
C ASP A 51 -6.78 1.82 -13.45
N HIS A 52 -7.40 0.85 -12.81
CA HIS A 52 -7.10 -0.57 -12.98
C HIS A 52 -8.24 -1.25 -13.73
N GLU A 53 -7.97 -1.68 -14.96
CA GLU A 53 -8.88 -2.48 -15.76
C GLU A 53 -8.40 -3.94 -15.70
N SER A 54 -9.14 -4.78 -14.97
CA SER A 54 -8.94 -6.23 -14.95
C SER A 54 -9.97 -6.89 -15.87
N PHE A 55 -9.47 -7.53 -16.92
CA PHE A 55 -10.27 -8.30 -17.86
C PHE A 55 -9.92 -9.78 -17.72
N VAL A 56 -10.91 -10.58 -17.32
CA VAL A 56 -10.79 -12.04 -17.25
C VAL A 56 -11.64 -12.63 -18.38
N ALA A 57 -10.98 -13.30 -19.32
CA ALA A 57 -11.65 -13.99 -20.40
C ALA A 57 -12.37 -15.22 -19.86
N GLY A 58 -13.64 -15.40 -20.25
CA GLY A 58 -14.40 -16.60 -19.91
C GLY A 58 -13.82 -17.85 -20.58
N PRO A 59 -14.03 -19.06 -20.03
CA PRO A 59 -13.50 -20.31 -20.58
C PRO A 59 -13.98 -20.62 -22.01
N TYR A 60 -15.06 -19.96 -22.45
CA TYR A 60 -15.67 -20.12 -23.77
C TYR A 60 -15.56 -18.85 -24.65
N ALA A 61 -14.71 -17.89 -24.28
CA ALA A 61 -14.54 -16.63 -25.02
C ALA A 61 -14.21 -16.88 -26.52
N LYS A 62 -13.46 -17.95 -26.81
CA LYS A 62 -13.11 -18.40 -28.17
C LYS A 62 -14.31 -18.74 -29.05
N PHE A 63 -15.44 -19.10 -28.45
CA PHE A 63 -16.66 -19.47 -29.16
C PHE A 63 -17.68 -18.33 -29.26
N ALA A 64 -17.40 -17.17 -28.66
CA ALA A 64 -18.30 -16.02 -28.65
C ALA A 64 -18.65 -15.56 -30.08
N GLN A 65 -17.68 -15.58 -31.00
CA GLN A 65 -17.94 -15.20 -32.39
C GLN A 65 -18.92 -16.17 -33.09
N LYS A 66 -18.85 -17.46 -32.77
CA LYS A 66 -19.68 -18.49 -33.40
C LYS A 66 -21.12 -18.45 -32.90
N TYR A 67 -21.32 -18.33 -31.59
CA TYR A 67 -22.65 -18.44 -30.96
C TYR A 67 -23.33 -17.09 -30.72
N LEU A 68 -22.56 -16.04 -30.46
CA LEU A 68 -23.07 -14.70 -30.13
C LEU A 68 -22.81 -13.67 -31.24
N GLY A 69 -21.99 -14.00 -32.25
CA GLY A 69 -21.63 -13.10 -33.34
C GLY A 69 -20.72 -11.93 -32.94
N ILE A 70 -20.19 -11.94 -31.71
CA ILE A 70 -19.31 -10.88 -31.18
C ILE A 70 -17.86 -11.32 -31.09
N GLN A 71 -16.95 -10.43 -31.46
CA GLN A 71 -15.52 -10.66 -31.31
C GLN A 71 -15.11 -10.31 -29.89
N ALA A 72 -15.09 -11.33 -29.02
CA ALA A 72 -14.64 -11.21 -27.64
C ALA A 72 -13.11 -11.29 -27.54
N ARG A 73 -12.54 -10.68 -26.49
CA ARG A 73 -11.12 -10.87 -26.13
C ARG A 73 -10.95 -12.27 -25.53
N GLU A 74 -9.97 -13.03 -26.02
CA GLU A 74 -9.76 -14.44 -25.61
C GLU A 74 -8.80 -14.59 -24.42
N ASP A 75 -7.92 -13.62 -24.20
CA ASP A 75 -6.87 -13.69 -23.18
C ASP A 75 -7.16 -12.76 -22.00
N ASN A 76 -6.68 -13.19 -20.83
CA ASN A 76 -6.71 -12.36 -19.63
C ASN A 76 -5.78 -11.16 -19.79
N MET A 77 -6.23 -10.01 -19.33
CA MET A 77 -5.49 -8.77 -19.47
C MET A 77 -5.67 -7.90 -18.24
N GLU A 78 -4.57 -7.36 -17.74
CA GLU A 78 -4.57 -6.32 -16.72
C GLU A 78 -3.95 -5.07 -17.31
N ILE A 79 -4.68 -3.96 -17.26
CA ILE A 79 -4.21 -2.67 -17.74
C ILE A 79 -4.23 -1.71 -16.57
N TYR A 80 -3.06 -1.11 -16.31
CA TYR A 80 -2.90 -0.04 -15.35
C TYR A 80 -2.66 1.26 -16.11
N LYS A 81 -3.55 2.23 -15.96
CA LYS A 81 -3.40 3.57 -16.55
C LYS A 81 -3.32 4.60 -15.45
N LEU A 82 -2.23 5.35 -15.43
CA LEU A 82 -2.13 6.48 -14.53
C LEU A 82 -3.05 7.60 -15.05
N LYS A 83 -3.97 8.06 -14.21
CA LYS A 83 -4.96 9.07 -14.55
C LYS A 83 -4.51 10.48 -14.20
N SER A 84 -3.99 10.64 -12.98
CA SER A 84 -3.50 11.93 -12.51
C SER A 84 -2.46 11.75 -11.41
N VAL A 85 -1.47 12.63 -11.40
CA VAL A 85 -0.54 12.84 -10.29
C VAL A 85 -0.74 14.25 -9.79
N GLU A 86 -1.17 14.38 -8.55
CA GLU A 86 -1.19 15.64 -7.83
C GLU A 86 -0.04 15.65 -6.83
N ILE A 87 0.66 16.77 -6.77
CA ILE A 87 1.82 16.96 -5.90
C ILE A 87 1.50 18.12 -4.97
N THR A 88 1.49 17.86 -3.67
CA THR A 88 1.22 18.87 -2.64
C THR A 88 2.41 18.97 -1.69
N PRO A 89 3.11 20.12 -1.63
CA PRO A 89 4.15 20.32 -0.63
C PRO A 89 3.51 20.55 0.75
N TYR A 90 4.07 19.94 1.77
CA TYR A 90 3.68 20.07 3.17
C TYR A 90 4.90 20.41 4.01
N ILE A 91 4.68 21.15 5.11
CA ILE A 91 5.73 21.48 6.07
C ILE A 91 5.53 20.58 7.29
N GLU A 92 6.55 19.80 7.60
CA GLU A 92 6.59 18.88 8.74
C GLU A 92 7.75 19.25 9.66
N ALA A 93 7.64 18.92 10.95
CA ALA A 93 8.71 19.11 11.91
C ALA A 93 9.83 18.07 11.74
N ASP A 94 11.07 18.53 11.62
CA ASP A 94 12.26 17.69 11.71
C ASP A 94 12.66 17.47 13.18
N TYR A 95 12.23 16.36 13.75
CA TYR A 95 12.56 15.97 15.11
C TYR A 95 14.04 15.61 15.32
N SER A 96 14.88 15.57 14.27
CA SER A 96 16.33 15.40 14.43
C SER A 96 17.02 16.69 14.88
N ALA A 97 16.41 17.86 14.59
CA ALA A 97 16.96 19.17 14.89
C ALA A 97 15.98 19.99 15.75
N ASN A 98 16.10 19.85 17.08
CA ASN A 98 15.27 20.55 18.05
C ASN A 98 16.05 21.63 18.80
N TYR A 99 15.40 22.77 19.01
CA TYR A 99 15.95 23.92 19.74
C TYR A 99 15.05 24.25 20.93
N ALA A 100 15.66 24.41 22.12
CA ALA A 100 14.94 24.89 23.30
C ALA A 100 14.87 26.42 23.28
N VAL A 101 13.69 26.97 23.03
CA VAL A 101 13.44 28.42 23.05
C VAL A 101 12.84 28.82 24.39
N ASN A 102 13.55 29.68 25.11
CA ASN A 102 13.03 30.33 26.31
C ASN A 102 12.32 31.62 25.90
N LEU A 103 11.00 31.59 25.79
CA LEU A 103 10.20 32.80 25.75
C LEU A 103 10.30 33.43 27.14
N GLY A 104 11.17 34.44 27.32
CA GLY A 104 11.17 35.27 28.53
C GLY A 104 9.83 36.02 28.71
N ASN A 105 9.84 37.15 29.43
CA ASN A 105 8.66 38.01 29.64
C ASN A 105 8.16 38.75 28.35
N SER A 106 8.32 38.16 27.17
CA SER A 106 7.88 38.71 25.89
C SER A 106 6.38 38.50 25.70
N LYS A 107 5.60 39.57 25.88
CA LYS A 107 4.14 39.59 25.67
C LYS A 107 3.70 39.43 24.20
N ASN A 108 4.62 39.43 23.23
CA ASN A 108 4.31 39.52 21.79
C ASN A 108 4.40 38.18 21.03
N ALA A 109 4.57 37.05 21.72
CA ALA A 109 4.86 35.75 21.07
C ALA A 109 3.62 34.90 20.72
N SER A 110 2.40 35.46 20.76
CA SER A 110 1.16 34.66 20.75
C SER A 110 0.51 34.45 19.37
N ALA A 111 0.80 35.27 18.36
CA ALA A 111 -0.06 35.34 17.16
C ALA A 111 -0.01 34.11 16.24
N ASN A 112 1.13 33.41 16.14
CA ASN A 112 1.32 32.26 15.23
C ASN A 112 1.54 30.94 15.96
N PHE A 113 1.32 30.92 17.28
CA PHE A 113 1.70 29.80 18.12
C PHE A 113 0.84 28.55 17.90
N LEU A 114 -0.47 28.72 17.66
CA LEU A 114 -1.38 27.61 17.40
C LEU A 114 -1.14 26.95 16.04
N GLU A 115 -0.79 27.75 15.03
CA GLU A 115 -0.46 27.23 13.69
C GLU A 115 0.82 26.38 13.75
N PHE A 116 1.86 26.88 14.42
CA PHE A 116 3.11 26.14 14.59
C PHE A 116 2.97 24.88 15.45
N ILE A 117 2.09 24.89 16.46
CA ILE A 117 1.74 23.67 17.20
C ILE A 117 1.00 22.68 16.29
N SER A 118 0.06 23.15 15.46
CA SER A 118 -0.70 22.28 14.55
C SER A 118 0.16 21.60 13.49
N GLN A 119 1.25 22.27 13.08
CA GLN A 119 2.25 21.76 12.14
C GLN A 119 3.33 20.90 12.85
N GLY A 120 3.27 20.78 14.18
CA GLY A 120 4.25 20.06 14.99
C GLY A 120 5.60 20.78 15.16
N LEU A 121 5.76 21.99 14.59
CA LEU A 121 6.99 22.78 14.65
C LEU A 121 7.29 23.26 16.07
N ILE A 122 6.25 23.43 16.88
CA ILE A 122 6.37 23.81 18.29
C ILE A 122 5.73 22.73 19.16
N MET A 123 6.49 22.24 20.14
CA MET A 123 5.98 21.37 21.20
C MET A 123 6.23 21.99 22.57
N TRP A 124 5.22 21.94 23.42
CA TRP A 124 5.41 22.17 24.85
C TRP A 124 6.16 20.97 25.44
N SER A 125 7.17 21.23 26.28
CA SER A 125 7.99 20.20 26.91
C SER A 125 7.19 19.20 27.77
N ASP A 126 5.97 19.55 28.17
CA ASP A 126 5.09 18.71 29.01
C ASP A 126 4.05 17.89 28.20
N SER A 127 3.82 18.18 26.91
CA SER A 127 2.69 17.61 26.17
C SER A 127 2.89 16.20 25.60
N TYR A 128 4.12 15.67 25.60
CA TYR A 128 4.42 14.38 24.96
C TYR A 128 5.38 13.49 25.77
N ALA A 129 5.25 13.51 27.10
CA ALA A 129 5.92 12.55 27.96
C ALA A 129 5.28 11.14 27.82
N GLY A 130 5.69 10.37 26.81
CA GLY A 130 5.73 8.91 26.91
C GLY A 130 4.52 8.08 26.45
N LYS A 131 3.68 8.54 25.52
CA LYS A 131 2.63 7.65 24.96
C LYS A 131 3.08 6.99 23.64
N SER A 132 3.46 5.72 23.73
CA SER A 132 3.70 4.86 22.55
C SER A 132 2.37 4.27 22.09
N ASP A 133 1.66 4.98 21.22
CA ASP A 133 0.47 4.43 20.56
C ASP A 133 0.89 3.64 19.32
N LYS A 134 0.59 2.34 19.30
CA LYS A 134 0.88 1.45 18.17
C LYS A 134 -0.37 1.33 17.31
N MET A 135 -0.32 1.88 16.10
CA MET A 135 -1.39 1.78 15.11
C MET A 135 -1.59 0.31 14.71
N ARG A 136 -2.81 -0.22 14.83
CA ARG A 136 -3.17 -1.61 14.46
C ARG A 136 -3.95 -1.63 13.16
N PHE A 137 -3.57 -2.54 12.25
CA PHE A 137 -4.31 -2.79 11.01
C PHE A 137 -5.20 -4.03 11.14
N HIS A 138 -6.34 -4.01 10.44
CA HIS A 138 -7.30 -5.10 10.41
C HIS A 138 -6.78 -6.27 9.55
N ASN A 139 -6.85 -7.50 10.05
CA ASN A 139 -6.57 -8.69 9.26
C ASN A 139 -7.86 -9.22 8.61
N ILE A 140 -7.89 -9.30 7.28
CA ILE A 140 -9.02 -9.88 6.55
C ILE A 140 -8.71 -11.36 6.32
N THR A 141 -9.39 -12.26 7.03
CA THR A 141 -9.25 -13.71 6.86
C THR A 141 -10.03 -14.20 5.63
N SER A 142 -9.32 -14.78 4.67
CA SER A 142 -9.74 -15.18 3.30
C SER A 142 -10.81 -16.27 3.17
N SER A 143 -11.46 -16.66 4.25
CA SER A 143 -12.38 -17.82 4.29
C SER A 143 -13.73 -17.61 3.57
N GLN A 144 -14.05 -16.39 3.15
CA GLN A 144 -15.34 -16.04 2.51
C GLN A 144 -15.31 -16.05 0.97
N LEU A 145 -14.18 -16.38 0.34
CA LEU A 145 -13.99 -16.21 -1.11
C LEU A 145 -14.38 -17.43 -1.96
N PHE A 146 -14.74 -18.58 -1.38
CA PHE A 146 -15.08 -19.78 -2.15
C PHE A 146 -16.51 -20.25 -1.87
N ASN A 147 -17.39 -20.05 -2.86
CA ASN A 147 -18.73 -20.65 -2.89
C ASN A 147 -18.69 -21.95 -3.74
N PRO A 148 -18.88 -23.14 -3.14
CA PRO A 148 -18.85 -24.41 -3.87
C PRO A 148 -20.07 -24.64 -4.79
N ALA A 149 -21.11 -23.80 -4.72
CA ALA A 149 -22.33 -23.95 -5.51
C ALA A 149 -22.21 -23.54 -6.99
N SER A 150 -21.07 -22.98 -7.42
CA SER A 150 -20.82 -22.55 -8.81
C SER A 150 -20.16 -23.61 -9.70
N VAL A 151 -19.95 -24.83 -9.19
CA VAL A 151 -19.29 -25.92 -9.93
C VAL A 151 -20.31 -26.78 -10.66
N SER A 152 -20.41 -26.66 -11.98
CA SER A 152 -21.24 -27.53 -12.82
C SER A 152 -20.51 -28.84 -13.19
N ASN A 153 -21.26 -29.94 -13.29
CA ASN A 153 -20.71 -31.27 -13.59
C ASN A 153 -20.16 -31.37 -15.03
N ASN A 154 -18.91 -31.82 -15.17
CA ASN A 154 -18.18 -31.95 -16.44
C ASN A 154 -18.45 -33.29 -17.20
N LEU A 155 -19.26 -34.18 -16.63
CA LEU A 155 -19.48 -35.53 -17.17
C LEU A 155 -20.83 -35.62 -17.90
N THR A 156 -20.85 -36.27 -19.06
CA THR A 156 -22.07 -36.60 -19.81
C THR A 156 -22.06 -38.08 -20.20
N SER A 157 -23.23 -38.69 -20.31
CA SER A 157 -23.37 -40.07 -20.77
C SER A 157 -23.55 -40.06 -22.29
N GLU A 158 -22.62 -40.67 -23.02
CA GLU A 158 -22.68 -40.83 -24.48
C GLU A 158 -22.89 -42.31 -24.82
N GLN A 159 -23.80 -42.60 -25.75
CA GLN A 159 -24.06 -43.95 -26.23
C GLN A 159 -23.18 -44.22 -27.45
N THR A 160 -22.31 -45.22 -27.35
CA THR A 160 -21.42 -45.62 -28.44
C THR A 160 -21.68 -47.08 -28.82
N THR A 161 -21.78 -47.35 -30.12
CA THR A 161 -21.97 -48.71 -30.64
C THR A 161 -20.61 -49.41 -30.76
N LEU A 162 -20.35 -50.42 -29.93
CA LEU A 162 -19.17 -51.27 -30.04
C LEU A 162 -19.51 -52.54 -30.81
N TYR A 163 -18.65 -52.93 -31.75
CA TYR A 163 -18.86 -54.14 -32.54
C TYR A 163 -18.14 -55.33 -31.91
N LYS A 164 -18.89 -56.36 -31.53
CA LYS A 164 -18.34 -57.64 -31.05
C LYS A 164 -18.49 -58.70 -32.13
N THR A 165 -17.44 -59.47 -32.38
CA THR A 165 -17.50 -60.67 -33.23
C THR A 165 -18.04 -61.83 -32.41
N VAL A 166 -19.16 -62.41 -32.86
CA VAL A 166 -19.76 -63.59 -32.24
C VAL A 166 -19.69 -64.75 -33.25
N GLN A 167 -19.23 -65.91 -32.78
CA GLN A 167 -19.19 -67.14 -33.57
C GLN A 167 -20.58 -67.78 -33.54
N THR A 168 -21.25 -67.85 -34.70
CA THR A 168 -22.52 -68.58 -34.87
C THR A 168 -22.27 -69.78 -35.79
N ALA A 169 -23.16 -70.79 -35.78
CA ALA A 169 -23.00 -72.07 -36.50
C ALA A 169 -22.74 -71.97 -38.03
N LYS A 170 -22.80 -70.77 -38.64
CA LYS A 170 -22.54 -70.51 -40.06
C LYS A 170 -21.33 -69.58 -40.32
N GLY A 171 -20.61 -69.14 -39.29
CA GLY A 171 -19.43 -68.28 -39.41
C GLY A 171 -19.33 -67.16 -38.36
N LEU A 172 -18.36 -66.26 -38.55
CA LEU A 172 -18.09 -65.09 -37.71
C LEU A 172 -19.00 -63.91 -38.13
N GLU A 173 -19.86 -63.43 -37.22
CA GLU A 173 -20.75 -62.30 -37.46
C GLU A 173 -20.41 -61.12 -36.52
N LYS A 174 -20.42 -59.89 -37.04
CA LYS A 174 -20.19 -58.67 -36.24
C LYS A 174 -21.52 -58.12 -35.76
N VAL A 175 -21.76 -58.16 -34.45
CA VAL A 175 -22.96 -57.60 -33.83
C VAL A 175 -22.61 -56.29 -33.14
N GLY A 176 -23.34 -55.22 -33.47
CA GLY A 176 -23.24 -53.93 -32.80
C GLY A 176 -23.96 -53.97 -31.44
N VAL A 177 -23.21 -53.73 -30.36
CA VAL A 177 -23.73 -53.61 -29.00
C VAL A 177 -23.67 -52.14 -28.62
N GLN A 178 -24.82 -51.57 -28.25
CA GLN A 178 -24.87 -50.21 -27.73
C GLN A 178 -24.36 -50.21 -26.30
N GLN A 179 -23.31 -49.43 -26.02
CA GLN A 179 -22.77 -49.25 -24.68
C GLN A 179 -22.86 -47.77 -24.30
N SER A 180 -23.43 -47.50 -23.13
CA SER A 180 -23.40 -46.18 -22.52
C SER A 180 -22.07 -45.99 -21.80
N GLN A 181 -21.32 -44.96 -22.18
CA GLN A 181 -20.07 -44.58 -21.53
C GLN A 181 -20.15 -43.15 -21.00
N VAL A 182 -19.54 -42.91 -19.85
CA VAL A 182 -19.45 -41.57 -19.28
C VAL A 182 -18.22 -40.90 -19.87
N VAL A 183 -18.44 -39.82 -20.63
CA VAL A 183 -17.40 -39.06 -21.32
C VAL A 183 -17.40 -37.63 -20.79
N GLU A 184 -16.23 -37.01 -20.72
CA GLU A 184 -16.13 -35.59 -20.42
C GLU A 184 -16.75 -34.76 -21.55
N LYS A 185 -17.52 -33.73 -21.20
CA LYS A 185 -18.08 -32.84 -22.22
C LYS A 185 -16.94 -32.14 -22.96
N SER A 186 -17.00 -32.13 -24.30
CA SER A 186 -16.07 -31.34 -25.11
C SER A 186 -16.17 -29.85 -24.75
N ILE A 187 -15.07 -29.11 -24.91
CA ILE A 187 -15.02 -27.67 -24.59
C ILE A 187 -16.09 -26.86 -25.30
N GLU A 188 -16.50 -27.29 -26.49
CA GLU A 188 -17.55 -26.66 -27.29
C GLU A 188 -18.96 -27.04 -26.80
N ARG A 189 -19.20 -28.32 -26.44
CA ARG A 189 -20.49 -28.75 -25.88
C ARG A 189 -20.73 -28.25 -24.45
N ARG A 190 -19.70 -27.75 -23.78
CA ARG A 190 -19.83 -27.01 -22.52
C ARG A 190 -20.17 -25.53 -22.74
N ALA A 191 -19.99 -25.01 -23.96
CA ALA A 191 -20.26 -23.63 -24.34
C ALA A 191 -21.66 -23.41 -24.94
N GLU A 192 -22.25 -24.47 -25.52
CA GLU A 192 -23.67 -24.56 -25.91
C GLU A 192 -24.60 -24.53 -24.67
#